data_AF-A0A9X5S9R7-F1
#
_entry.id   AF-A0A9X5S9R7-F1
#
_cell.length_a   1.000
_cell.length_b   1.000
_cell.length_c   1.000
_cell.angle_alpha   90.00
_cell.angle_beta   90.00
_cell.angle_gamma   90.00
#
_symmetry.space_group_name_H-M   'P 1'
#
loop_
_entity.id
_entity.type
_entity.pdbx_description
1 polymer ?
#
loop_
_entity_poly.entity_id
_entity_poly.type
_entity_poly.pdbx_seq_one_letter_code
_entity_poly.pdbx_strand_id
1 'polypeptide(L)'
;MKNLIFWLALLAAAFGFFYYQQNHRISQDELIHAESPHDRSSVSSFGGLAYLNFLRAGAGLPTLAHSSVLEKSARNHARYLLQNPEDGHDERHRSNPFFTGYRPNERARKVGYLYDGVHENITTGFYPYPEDMDTNLPVQQQIDGLMTAIYHRFSLLEQGIDEAGAAFEHRDGRISVAINQGNHQFNFYCGLGRVYPEPGRRYYQNACNNNAIVYADEVKAQREFLYVVYPQGDFAMPDFHGEHPDPMPGHEFTGNPVSIAFSESAGKIKMRSFKLYQGKSEIEKVKVLTASNDPNQTFSDHQFALFPLSPLEYDTAYRAVFEYERNGKSEKAEWTFRTKKPDYPYFIVKGGEKLAVESGKKYFIHWKDFWCQRECEEYVYRQRGKAKLEVMERQIGGMVVRVTGDKGDDVRLTPKEENDKAVLLYIWQ
;
A
#
# COMPACT_ATOMS: atom_id res chain seq x y z
N MET A 1 -69.28 17.37 -19.57
CA MET A 1 -68.44 18.43 -18.95
C MET A 1 -67.78 18.01 -17.64
N LYS A 2 -68.49 17.45 -16.65
CA LYS A 2 -67.89 17.04 -15.35
C LYS A 2 -66.72 16.04 -15.45
N ASN A 3 -66.80 15.04 -16.33
CA ASN A 3 -65.71 14.07 -16.54
C ASN A 3 -64.45 14.69 -17.18
N LEU A 4 -64.59 15.67 -18.07
CA LEU A 4 -63.46 16.30 -18.74
C LEU A 4 -62.63 17.14 -17.77
N ILE A 5 -63.30 17.85 -16.84
CA ILE A 5 -62.66 18.65 -15.80
C ILE A 5 -61.86 17.76 -14.84
N PHE A 6 -62.40 16.58 -14.49
CA PHE A 6 -61.72 15.63 -13.63
C PHE A 6 -60.44 15.06 -14.28
N TRP A 7 -60.50 14.66 -15.56
CA TRP A 7 -59.33 14.18 -16.29
C TRP A 7 -58.26 15.27 -16.50
N LEU A 8 -58.66 16.52 -16.78
CA LEU A 8 -57.71 17.65 -16.88
C LEU A 8 -57.04 17.97 -15.54
N ALA A 9 -57.77 17.88 -14.43
CA ALA A 9 -57.20 18.07 -13.09
C ALA A 9 -56.21 16.96 -12.71
N LEU A 10 -56.50 15.70 -13.05
CA LEU A 10 -55.56 14.58 -12.89
C LEU A 10 -54.32 14.74 -13.74
N LEU A 11 -54.46 15.18 -14.99
CA LEU A 11 -53.34 15.42 -15.90
C LEU A 11 -52.48 16.60 -15.41
N ALA A 12 -53.09 17.69 -14.94
CA ALA A 12 -52.38 18.81 -14.34
C ALA A 12 -51.70 18.44 -13.02
N ALA A 13 -52.31 17.59 -12.19
CA ALA A 13 -51.69 17.07 -10.97
C ALA A 13 -50.53 16.13 -11.29
N ALA A 14 -50.67 15.25 -12.29
CA ALA A 14 -49.60 14.39 -12.75
C ALA A 14 -48.45 15.20 -13.38
N PHE A 15 -48.75 16.21 -14.18
CA PHE A 15 -47.76 17.11 -14.78
C PHE A 15 -47.09 17.99 -13.72
N GLY A 16 -47.85 18.48 -12.73
CA GLY A 16 -47.34 19.22 -11.58
C GLY A 16 -46.47 18.36 -10.67
N PHE A 17 -46.83 17.10 -10.46
CA PHE A 17 -46.02 16.12 -9.72
C PHE A 17 -44.76 15.74 -10.50
N PHE A 18 -44.86 15.55 -11.82
CA PHE A 18 -43.72 15.27 -12.68
C PHE A 18 -42.77 16.47 -12.76
N TYR A 19 -43.30 17.68 -12.93
CA TYR A 19 -42.55 18.94 -12.89
C TYR A 19 -41.94 19.18 -11.50
N TYR A 20 -42.65 18.87 -10.42
CA TYR A 20 -42.12 18.94 -9.06
C TYR A 20 -41.01 17.92 -8.84
N GLN A 21 -41.16 16.65 -9.24
CA GLN A 21 -40.08 15.66 -9.16
C GLN A 21 -38.89 16.02 -10.04
N GLN A 22 -39.13 16.64 -11.20
CA GLN A 22 -38.09 17.10 -12.10
C GLN A 22 -37.42 18.38 -11.57
N ASN A 23 -38.13 19.28 -10.89
CA ASN A 23 -37.56 20.54 -10.40
C ASN A 23 -37.42 20.60 -8.87
N HIS A 24 -37.52 19.47 -8.17
CA HIS A 24 -37.26 19.42 -6.74
C HIS A 24 -35.77 19.71 -6.54
N ARG A 25 -35.47 20.97 -6.26
CA ARG A 25 -34.13 21.39 -5.86
C ARG A 25 -33.85 20.71 -4.54
N ILE A 26 -32.90 19.79 -4.56
CA ILE A 26 -32.37 19.16 -3.34
C ILE A 26 -31.95 20.30 -2.41
N SER A 27 -32.52 20.30 -1.20
CA SER A 27 -32.15 21.30 -0.19
C SER A 27 -30.69 21.09 0.22
N GLN A 28 -29.97 22.18 0.52
CA GLN A 28 -28.59 22.07 1.00
C GLN A 28 -28.49 21.23 2.29
N ASP A 29 -29.51 21.28 3.14
CA ASP A 29 -29.55 20.53 4.41
C ASP A 29 -29.67 19.00 4.21
N GLU A 30 -30.03 18.55 3.00
CA GLU A 30 -30.11 17.12 2.66
C GLU A 30 -28.79 16.57 2.11
N LEU A 31 -27.81 17.43 1.83
CA LEU A 31 -26.56 17.04 1.23
C LEU A 31 -25.52 16.65 2.28
N ILE A 32 -24.88 15.51 2.06
CA ILE A 32 -23.70 15.08 2.80
C ILE A 32 -22.47 15.65 2.09
N HIS A 33 -21.60 16.28 2.87
CA HIS A 33 -20.35 16.85 2.37
C HIS A 33 -19.18 15.88 2.59
N ALA A 34 -18.21 15.94 1.69
CA ALA A 34 -17.03 15.08 1.76
C ALA A 34 -16.22 15.38 3.02
N GLU A 35 -15.69 14.33 3.61
CA GLU A 35 -14.64 14.43 4.62
C GLU A 35 -13.30 14.82 3.98
N SER A 36 -12.45 15.48 4.76
CA SER A 36 -11.12 15.90 4.30
C SER A 36 -10.22 14.70 4.03
N PRO A 37 -9.38 14.74 2.97
CA PRO A 37 -8.39 13.70 2.69
C PRO A 37 -7.38 13.52 3.83
N HIS A 38 -6.58 12.46 3.74
CA HIS A 38 -5.44 12.27 4.63
C HIS A 38 -4.46 13.44 4.55
N ASP A 39 -4.02 13.92 5.71
CA ASP A 39 -3.03 14.99 5.80
C ASP A 39 -1.63 14.42 5.52
N ARG A 40 -1.14 14.67 4.30
CA ARG A 40 0.23 14.35 3.86
C ARG A 40 1.18 15.54 3.91
N SER A 41 0.81 16.66 4.52
CA SER A 41 1.62 17.89 4.47
C SER A 41 3.06 17.67 4.93
N SER A 42 3.26 16.88 5.98
CA SER A 42 4.57 16.51 6.56
C SER A 42 5.47 15.67 5.66
N VAL A 43 4.90 14.98 4.67
CA VAL A 43 5.61 14.07 3.75
C VAL A 43 5.43 14.44 2.28
N SER A 44 4.77 15.57 1.99
CA SER A 44 4.38 15.97 0.63
C SER A 44 5.57 16.08 -0.33
N SER A 45 6.74 16.49 0.16
CA SER A 45 7.97 16.63 -0.62
C SER A 45 8.83 15.35 -0.65
N PHE A 46 8.41 14.28 0.01
CA PHE A 46 9.23 13.07 0.14
C PHE A 46 9.12 12.22 -1.13
N GLY A 47 10.25 12.09 -1.83
CA GLY A 47 10.43 11.03 -2.82
C GLY A 47 10.55 9.65 -2.15
N GLY A 48 10.74 8.61 -2.96
CA GLY A 48 10.63 7.20 -2.50
C GLY A 48 11.50 6.84 -1.28
N LEU A 49 12.80 7.10 -1.32
CA LEU A 49 13.68 6.77 -0.19
C LEU A 49 13.37 7.58 1.08
N ALA A 50 13.05 8.87 0.92
CA ALA A 50 12.70 9.74 2.06
C ALA A 50 11.40 9.26 2.73
N TYR A 51 10.41 8.85 1.93
CA TYR A 51 9.16 8.31 2.45
C TYR A 51 9.33 6.94 3.12
N LEU A 52 10.12 6.03 2.53
CA LEU A 52 10.48 4.78 3.20
C LEU A 52 11.17 5.04 4.55
N ASN A 53 12.09 6.00 4.60
CA ASN A 53 12.76 6.40 5.84
C ASN A 53 11.81 6.99 6.88
N PHE A 54 10.77 7.71 6.46
CA PHE A 54 9.70 8.15 7.35
C PHE A 54 8.95 6.97 7.99
N LEU A 55 8.58 5.96 7.19
CA LEU A 55 7.92 4.76 7.70
C LEU A 55 8.84 3.92 8.61
N ARG A 56 10.13 3.79 8.25
CA ARG A 56 11.14 3.13 9.09
C ARG A 56 11.32 3.84 10.43
N ALA A 57 11.41 5.17 10.43
CA ALA A 57 11.49 5.95 11.66
C ALA A 57 10.25 5.77 12.54
N GLY A 58 9.06 5.71 11.93
CA GLY A 58 7.81 5.36 12.62
C GLY A 58 7.83 3.96 13.24
N ALA A 59 8.55 3.02 12.65
CA ALA A 59 8.78 1.68 13.20
C ALA A 59 9.90 1.62 14.27
N GLY A 60 10.53 2.76 14.58
CA GLY A 60 11.65 2.86 15.53
C GLY A 60 13.02 2.55 14.93
N LEU A 61 13.11 2.36 13.61
CA LEU A 61 14.35 2.03 12.92
C LEU A 61 15.15 3.27 12.49
N PRO A 62 16.48 3.14 12.36
CA PRO A 62 17.30 4.15 11.70
C PRO A 62 16.91 4.32 10.23
N THR A 63 17.07 5.55 9.75
CA THR A 63 16.96 5.88 8.33
C THR A 63 18.11 5.26 7.55
N LEU A 64 17.80 4.75 6.36
CA LEU A 64 18.78 4.28 5.39
C LEU A 64 19.50 5.46 4.74
N ALA A 65 20.82 5.38 4.66
CA ALA A 65 21.62 6.31 3.87
C ALA A 65 21.31 6.16 2.38
N HIS A 66 21.41 7.25 1.63
CA HIS A 66 21.27 7.20 0.18
C HIS A 66 22.52 6.61 -0.47
N SER A 67 22.32 5.60 -1.32
CA SER A 67 23.36 4.96 -2.11
C SER A 67 23.12 5.20 -3.60
N SER A 68 23.92 6.06 -4.22
CA SER A 68 23.81 6.35 -5.65
C SER A 68 24.11 5.13 -6.52
N VAL A 69 24.91 4.19 -6.02
CA VAL A 69 25.22 2.92 -6.70
C VAL A 69 23.99 2.02 -6.72
N LEU A 70 23.35 1.80 -5.57
CA LEU A 70 22.12 1.01 -5.50
C LEU A 70 20.97 1.70 -6.25
N GLU A 71 20.89 3.03 -6.24
CA GLU A 71 19.89 3.78 -6.99
C GLU A 71 20.06 3.56 -8.49
N LYS A 72 21.30 3.54 -8.99
CA LYS A 72 21.57 3.22 -10.39
C LYS A 72 21.12 1.80 -10.74
N SER A 73 21.36 0.82 -9.86
CA SER A 73 20.85 -0.55 -10.03
C SER A 73 19.32 -0.57 -10.10
N ALA A 74 18.66 0.05 -9.11
CA ALA A 74 17.21 0.12 -9.01
C ALA A 74 16.59 0.80 -10.24
N ARG A 75 17.19 1.91 -10.70
CA ARG A 75 16.71 2.66 -11.86
C ARG A 75 16.79 1.87 -13.17
N ASN A 76 17.87 1.12 -13.38
CA ASN A 76 17.99 0.25 -14.54
C ASN A 76 16.90 -0.82 -14.53
N HIS A 77 16.68 -1.45 -13.37
CA HIS A 77 15.66 -2.48 -13.24
C HIS A 77 14.22 -1.93 -13.35
N ALA A 78 13.93 -0.76 -12.78
CA ALA A 78 12.63 -0.11 -12.96
C ALA A 78 12.32 0.18 -14.43
N ARG A 79 13.32 0.65 -15.20
CA ARG A 79 13.17 0.88 -16.66
C ARG A 79 13.01 -0.42 -17.45
N TYR A 80 13.67 -1.49 -17.01
CA TYR A 80 13.48 -2.82 -17.56
C TYR A 80 12.02 -3.27 -17.36
N LEU A 81 11.50 -3.14 -16.15
CA LEU A 81 10.14 -3.53 -15.76
C LEU A 81 9.03 -2.72 -16.43
N LEU A 82 9.30 -1.49 -16.88
CA LEU A 82 8.33 -0.76 -17.72
C LEU A 82 8.01 -1.52 -19.02
N GLN A 83 8.99 -2.24 -19.58
CA GLN A 83 8.84 -3.04 -20.81
C GLN A 83 8.46 -4.49 -20.53
N ASN A 84 8.99 -5.07 -19.45
CA ASN A 84 8.84 -6.48 -19.06
C ASN A 84 8.36 -6.64 -17.61
N PRO A 85 7.16 -6.14 -17.24
CA PRO A 85 6.68 -6.18 -15.86
C PRO A 85 6.47 -7.61 -15.33
N GLU A 86 6.21 -8.57 -16.21
CA GLU A 86 5.99 -9.98 -15.89
C GLU A 86 7.21 -10.72 -15.34
N ASP A 87 8.41 -10.15 -15.53
CA ASP A 87 9.64 -10.80 -15.06
C ASP A 87 9.87 -10.64 -13.55
N GLY A 88 9.23 -9.64 -12.93
CA GLY A 88 9.36 -9.37 -11.50
C GLY A 88 10.82 -9.14 -11.09
N HIS A 89 11.29 -9.81 -10.04
CA HIS A 89 12.65 -9.63 -9.52
C HIS A 89 13.78 -10.06 -10.47
N ASP A 90 13.46 -10.87 -11.48
CA ASP A 90 14.44 -11.35 -12.45
C ASP A 90 14.49 -10.44 -13.68
N GLU A 91 15.59 -10.48 -14.45
CA GLU A 91 15.59 -9.99 -15.83
C GLU A 91 15.82 -11.17 -16.78
N ARG A 92 14.81 -11.56 -17.56
CA ARG A 92 14.89 -12.73 -18.45
C ARG A 92 15.14 -12.36 -19.91
N HIS A 93 14.82 -11.14 -20.30
CA HIS A 93 14.88 -10.63 -21.68
C HIS A 93 16.18 -9.90 -21.98
N ARG A 94 17.21 -10.66 -22.41
CA ARG A 94 18.55 -10.14 -22.72
C ARG A 94 18.60 -9.09 -23.85
N SER A 95 17.58 -9.02 -24.70
CA SER A 95 17.47 -8.03 -25.77
C SER A 95 16.93 -6.67 -25.29
N ASN A 96 16.38 -6.61 -24.07
CA ASN A 96 15.93 -5.34 -23.49
C ASN A 96 17.14 -4.42 -23.27
N PRO A 97 17.12 -3.16 -23.74
CA PRO A 97 18.24 -2.24 -23.61
C PRO A 97 18.63 -1.91 -22.15
N PHE A 98 17.72 -2.19 -21.20
CA PHE A 98 17.96 -2.00 -19.78
C PHE A 98 18.39 -3.28 -19.05
N PHE A 99 18.57 -4.40 -19.75
CA PHE A 99 19.09 -5.63 -19.15
C PHE A 99 20.50 -5.42 -18.57
N THR A 100 20.67 -5.71 -17.28
CA THR A 100 21.91 -5.55 -16.53
C THR A 100 22.38 -6.81 -15.81
N GLY A 101 21.50 -7.79 -15.60
CA GLY A 101 21.82 -9.07 -14.95
C GLY A 101 20.56 -9.83 -14.55
N TYR A 102 20.64 -11.16 -14.48
CA TYR A 102 19.45 -11.99 -14.24
C TYR A 102 18.87 -11.77 -12.84
N ARG A 103 19.73 -11.73 -11.80
CA ARG A 103 19.32 -11.57 -10.39
C ARG A 103 19.64 -10.19 -9.82
N PRO A 104 18.96 -9.74 -8.74
CA PRO A 104 19.22 -8.45 -8.10
C PRO A 104 20.69 -8.20 -7.74
N ASN A 105 21.38 -9.21 -7.20
CA ASN A 105 22.79 -9.13 -6.85
C ASN A 105 23.72 -9.00 -8.07
N GLU A 106 23.41 -9.68 -9.19
CA GLU A 106 24.15 -9.51 -10.46
C GLU A 106 24.02 -8.08 -11.00
N ARG A 107 22.81 -7.50 -10.92
CA ARG A 107 22.53 -6.11 -11.34
C ARG A 107 23.25 -5.10 -10.46
N ALA A 108 23.24 -5.31 -9.15
CA ALA A 108 23.97 -4.47 -8.20
C ALA A 108 25.49 -4.54 -8.45
N ARG A 109 26.03 -5.75 -8.68
CA ARG A 109 27.43 -5.96 -9.06
C ARG A 109 27.78 -5.24 -10.36
N LYS A 110 26.90 -5.27 -11.36
CA LYS A 110 27.13 -4.63 -12.67
C LYS A 110 27.38 -3.12 -12.54
N VAL A 111 26.78 -2.48 -11.54
CA VAL A 111 26.98 -1.04 -11.25
C VAL A 111 28.07 -0.75 -10.21
N GLY A 112 28.74 -1.78 -9.69
CA GLY A 112 29.89 -1.66 -8.78
C GLY A 112 29.58 -1.92 -7.31
N TYR A 113 28.38 -2.40 -6.96
CA TYR A 113 28.05 -2.80 -5.60
C TYR A 113 28.50 -4.25 -5.35
N LEU A 114 29.47 -4.45 -4.46
CA LEU A 114 30.16 -5.72 -4.30
C LEU A 114 29.58 -6.60 -3.20
N TYR A 115 28.85 -6.02 -2.24
CA TYR A 115 28.13 -6.82 -1.24
C TYR A 115 27.02 -7.63 -1.91
N ASP A 116 26.96 -8.92 -1.59
CA ASP A 116 26.05 -9.89 -2.22
C ASP A 116 24.68 -9.96 -1.53
N GLY A 117 24.57 -9.48 -0.28
CA GLY A 117 23.31 -9.43 0.47
C GLY A 117 22.44 -8.22 0.10
N VAL A 118 22.17 -8.03 -1.19
CA VAL A 118 21.26 -6.98 -1.68
C VAL A 118 19.82 -7.46 -1.55
N HIS A 119 18.99 -6.63 -0.93
CA HIS A 119 17.56 -6.84 -0.81
C HIS A 119 16.84 -5.95 -1.84
N GLU A 120 15.88 -6.51 -2.58
CA GLU A 120 15.14 -5.78 -3.60
C GLU A 120 13.64 -5.83 -3.31
N ASN A 121 12.98 -4.68 -3.44
CA ASN A 121 11.53 -4.55 -3.40
C ASN A 121 11.07 -3.84 -4.66
N ILE A 122 10.06 -4.40 -5.33
CA ILE A 122 9.55 -3.85 -6.58
C ILE A 122 8.04 -3.75 -6.57
N THR A 123 7.52 -2.77 -7.29
CA THR A 123 6.13 -2.77 -7.73
C THR A 123 6.04 -2.29 -9.16
N THR A 124 5.07 -2.84 -9.90
CA THR A 124 4.73 -2.43 -11.25
C THR A 124 3.23 -2.20 -11.31
N GLY A 125 2.81 -1.28 -12.17
CA GLY A 125 1.40 -0.97 -12.28
C GLY A 125 1.08 -0.12 -13.49
N PHE A 126 -0.22 0.14 -13.66
CA PHE A 126 -0.73 1.08 -14.64
C PHE A 126 -1.39 2.25 -13.92
N TYR A 127 -0.89 3.44 -14.17
CA TYR A 127 -1.33 4.69 -13.57
C TYR A 127 -1.46 5.74 -14.69
N PRO A 128 -2.66 5.91 -15.28
CA PRO A 128 -2.88 6.79 -16.43
C PRO A 128 -2.95 8.25 -15.97
N TYR A 129 -1.80 8.83 -15.66
CA TYR A 129 -1.68 10.25 -15.30
C TYR A 129 -0.87 11.04 -16.33
N PRO A 130 -1.07 12.38 -16.38
CA PRO A 130 -0.25 13.26 -17.21
C PRO A 130 1.25 13.10 -16.89
N GLU A 131 2.11 13.16 -17.91
CA GLU A 131 3.57 13.00 -17.74
C GLU A 131 4.24 14.08 -16.87
N ASP A 132 3.56 15.22 -16.63
CA ASP A 132 4.03 16.38 -15.87
C ASP A 132 3.55 16.40 -14.40
N MET A 133 3.07 15.26 -13.90
CA MET A 133 2.56 15.11 -12.54
C MET A 133 3.66 15.15 -11.46
N ASP A 134 3.33 15.69 -10.28
CA ASP A 134 4.10 15.44 -9.06
C ASP A 134 4.15 13.93 -8.76
N THR A 135 5.34 13.34 -8.92
CA THR A 135 5.57 11.91 -8.76
C THR A 135 5.62 11.45 -7.30
N ASN A 136 5.62 12.38 -6.33
CA ASN A 136 5.74 12.04 -4.91
C ASN A 136 4.54 11.23 -4.41
N LEU A 137 3.31 11.66 -4.67
CA LEU A 137 2.14 10.92 -4.20
C LEU A 137 2.07 9.50 -4.81
N PRO A 138 2.23 9.30 -6.14
CA PRO A 138 2.26 7.96 -6.72
C PRO A 138 3.33 7.06 -6.13
N VAL A 139 4.59 7.53 -5.98
CA VAL A 139 5.64 6.69 -5.39
C VAL A 139 5.37 6.36 -3.92
N GLN A 140 4.77 7.29 -3.17
CA GLN A 140 4.37 7.05 -1.78
C GLN A 140 3.27 5.99 -1.69
N GLN A 141 2.27 6.03 -2.57
CA GLN A 141 1.21 5.00 -2.64
C GLN A 141 1.77 3.63 -3.00
N GLN A 142 2.76 3.57 -3.89
CA GLN A 142 3.46 2.33 -4.22
C GLN A 142 4.23 1.76 -3.02
N ILE A 143 4.89 2.62 -2.23
CA ILE A 143 5.57 2.21 -1.01
C ILE A 143 4.56 1.78 0.07
N ASP A 144 3.42 2.47 0.19
CA ASP A 144 2.33 2.05 1.09
C ASP A 144 1.91 0.60 0.77
N GLY A 145 1.74 0.26 -0.51
CA GLY A 145 1.43 -1.11 -0.95
C GLY A 145 2.53 -2.12 -0.64
N LEU A 146 3.80 -1.79 -0.89
CA LEU A 146 4.92 -2.65 -0.48
C LEU A 146 4.97 -2.88 1.04
N MET A 147 4.53 -1.91 1.82
CA MET A 147 4.47 -2.02 3.27
C MET A 147 3.25 -2.83 3.75
N THR A 148 2.23 -3.08 2.93
CA THR A 148 1.15 -4.03 3.27
C THR A 148 1.52 -5.47 2.90
N ALA A 149 2.31 -5.63 1.84
CA ALA A 149 2.89 -6.89 1.39
C ALA A 149 3.92 -7.42 2.40
N ILE A 150 3.68 -8.60 2.98
CA ILE A 150 4.37 -9.02 4.21
C ILE A 150 5.83 -9.43 3.96
N TYR A 151 6.14 -10.06 2.83
CA TYR A 151 7.51 -10.43 2.50
C TYR A 151 8.33 -9.18 2.18
N HIS A 152 7.73 -8.25 1.43
CA HIS A 152 8.35 -6.96 1.12
C HIS A 152 8.57 -6.12 2.37
N ARG A 153 7.56 -6.04 3.26
CA ARG A 153 7.67 -5.33 4.54
C ARG A 153 8.83 -5.84 5.38
N PHE A 154 8.99 -7.16 5.53
CA PHE A 154 10.10 -7.70 6.30
C PHE A 154 11.45 -7.31 5.68
N SER A 155 11.56 -7.30 4.35
CA SER A 155 12.75 -6.79 3.68
C SER A 155 12.97 -5.29 3.90
N LEU A 156 11.93 -4.47 3.78
CA LEU A 156 12.01 -3.00 3.89
C LEU A 156 12.33 -2.54 5.32
N LEU A 157 11.95 -3.35 6.31
CA LEU A 157 12.20 -3.12 7.74
C LEU A 157 13.38 -3.92 8.30
N GLU A 158 14.19 -4.54 7.44
CA GLU A 158 15.38 -5.27 7.86
C GLU A 158 16.35 -4.35 8.64
N GLN A 159 16.86 -4.87 9.76
CA GLN A 159 17.74 -4.18 10.69
C GLN A 159 19.21 -4.27 10.27
N GLY A 160 19.58 -5.31 9.51
CA GLY A 160 20.94 -5.52 9.01
C GLY A 160 21.36 -4.61 7.83
N ILE A 161 20.45 -3.76 7.35
CA ILE A 161 20.59 -2.90 6.17
C ILE A 161 20.64 -1.44 6.58
N ASP A 162 21.51 -0.66 5.94
CA ASP A 162 21.78 0.72 6.34
C ASP A 162 21.93 1.73 5.22
N GLU A 163 21.88 1.27 3.99
CA GLU A 163 21.80 2.12 2.82
C GLU A 163 20.78 1.57 1.81
N ALA A 164 20.24 2.46 0.99
CA ALA A 164 19.37 2.09 -0.11
C ALA A 164 19.42 3.09 -1.25
N GLY A 165 19.03 2.62 -2.43
CA GLY A 165 18.66 3.44 -3.56
C GLY A 165 17.26 3.08 -4.03
N ALA A 166 16.44 4.09 -4.29
CA ALA A 166 15.08 3.94 -4.76
C ALA A 166 14.89 4.66 -6.09
N ALA A 167 14.22 4.02 -7.04
CA ALA A 167 13.87 4.62 -8.32
C ALA A 167 12.37 4.46 -8.59
N PHE A 168 11.76 5.52 -9.09
CA PHE A 168 10.42 5.52 -9.67
C PHE A 168 10.56 5.93 -11.13
N GLU A 169 10.10 5.06 -12.03
CA GLU A 169 10.13 5.30 -13.47
C GLU A 169 8.71 5.11 -14.02
N HIS A 170 8.32 5.96 -14.96
CA HIS A 170 7.01 5.91 -15.59
C HIS A 170 7.13 6.18 -17.09
N ARG A 171 6.28 5.54 -17.88
CA ARG A 171 6.21 5.73 -19.33
C ARG A 171 4.91 5.15 -19.88
N ASP A 172 4.24 5.88 -20.77
CA ASP A 172 3.02 5.39 -21.46
C ASP A 172 1.94 4.86 -20.49
N GLY A 173 1.77 5.54 -19.35
CA GLY A 173 0.85 5.16 -18.28
C GLY A 173 1.30 3.97 -17.42
N ARG A 174 2.44 3.34 -17.70
CA ARG A 174 3.04 2.32 -16.82
C ARG A 174 3.93 2.97 -15.78
N ILE A 175 3.99 2.37 -14.61
CA ILE A 175 4.88 2.77 -13.52
C ILE A 175 5.68 1.56 -13.03
N SER A 176 6.89 1.81 -12.56
CA SER A 176 7.70 0.84 -11.84
C SER A 176 8.48 1.52 -10.72
N VAL A 177 8.44 0.92 -9.54
CA VAL A 177 9.30 1.25 -8.42
C VAL A 177 10.26 0.10 -8.19
N ALA A 178 11.52 0.43 -7.97
CA ALA A 178 12.50 -0.51 -7.45
C ALA A 178 13.24 0.13 -6.27
N ILE A 179 13.42 -0.60 -5.18
CA ILE A 179 14.18 -0.21 -4.01
C ILE A 179 15.20 -1.30 -3.73
N ASN A 180 16.48 -0.94 -3.88
CA ASN A 180 17.60 -1.81 -3.56
C ASN A 180 18.25 -1.37 -2.27
N GLN A 181 18.38 -2.31 -1.35
CA GLN A 181 18.83 -2.15 0.02
C GLN A 181 20.14 -2.92 0.22
N GLY A 182 21.09 -2.34 0.95
CA GLY A 182 22.37 -2.96 1.24
C GLY A 182 23.01 -2.52 2.56
N ASN A 183 24.25 -2.96 2.78
CA ASN A 183 25.02 -2.62 3.97
C ASN A 183 26.37 -2.02 3.55
N HIS A 184 26.58 -0.75 3.88
CA HIS A 184 27.74 0.01 3.42
C HIS A 184 29.07 -0.53 3.94
N GLN A 185 29.10 -1.09 5.16
CA GLN A 185 30.33 -1.64 5.73
C GLN A 185 30.71 -2.91 5.00
N PHE A 186 29.77 -3.82 4.81
CA PHE A 186 30.01 -5.01 4.00
C PHE A 186 30.50 -4.63 2.61
N ASN A 187 29.82 -3.70 1.93
CA ASN A 187 30.22 -3.26 0.59
C ASN A 187 31.63 -2.64 0.58
N PHE A 188 31.97 -1.82 1.57
CA PHE A 188 33.30 -1.24 1.74
C PHE A 188 34.38 -2.32 1.90
N TYR A 189 34.18 -3.30 2.79
CA TYR A 189 35.15 -4.37 3.01
C TYR A 189 35.26 -5.33 1.82
N CYS A 190 34.16 -5.60 1.12
CA CYS A 190 34.21 -6.30 -0.17
C CYS A 190 35.12 -5.57 -1.17
N GLY A 191 35.09 -4.23 -1.17
CA GLY A 191 35.94 -3.37 -2.00
C GLY A 191 37.45 -3.47 -1.68
N LEU A 192 37.83 -3.93 -0.48
CA LEU A 192 39.24 -4.15 -0.13
C LEU A 192 39.83 -5.41 -0.78
N GLY A 193 38.99 -6.32 -1.31
CA GLY A 193 39.46 -7.47 -2.09
C GLY A 193 40.29 -8.50 -1.31
N ARG A 194 40.10 -8.59 0.01
CA ARG A 194 40.84 -9.55 0.86
C ARG A 194 40.35 -10.97 0.58
N VAL A 195 41.24 -11.88 0.21
CA VAL A 195 40.87 -13.29 -0.09
C VAL A 195 41.57 -14.32 0.80
N TYR A 196 42.50 -13.88 1.66
CA TYR A 196 43.27 -14.74 2.56
C TYR A 196 42.90 -14.42 4.01
N PRO A 197 42.19 -15.31 4.73
CA PRO A 197 41.78 -15.07 6.10
C PRO A 197 42.94 -15.21 7.09
N GLU A 198 42.94 -14.34 8.09
CA GLU A 198 43.82 -14.40 9.24
C GLU A 198 43.49 -15.62 10.12
N PRO A 199 44.50 -16.40 10.56
CA PRO A 199 44.27 -17.54 11.43
C PRO A 199 43.50 -17.16 12.70
N GLY A 200 42.41 -17.86 12.99
CA GLY A 200 41.62 -17.70 14.21
C GLY A 200 40.63 -16.53 14.21
N ARG A 201 40.59 -15.69 13.17
CA ARG A 201 39.63 -14.58 13.06
C ARG A 201 38.37 -15.02 12.32
N ARG A 202 37.19 -14.68 12.85
CA ARG A 202 35.89 -15.04 12.23
C ARG A 202 35.60 -14.13 11.03
N TYR A 203 35.13 -14.71 9.92
CA TYR A 203 34.81 -13.98 8.70
C TYR A 203 33.61 -14.58 7.96
N TYR A 204 33.04 -13.78 7.06
CA TYR A 204 32.02 -14.18 6.09
C TYR A 204 32.69 -14.44 4.74
N GLN A 205 32.60 -15.67 4.24
CA GLN A 205 33.25 -16.09 2.98
C GLN A 205 32.43 -15.78 1.72
N ASN A 206 31.11 -15.73 1.84
CA ASN A 206 30.17 -15.56 0.72
C ASN A 206 29.42 -14.23 0.79
N ALA A 207 29.97 -13.23 1.50
CA ALA A 207 29.34 -11.92 1.60
C ALA A 207 29.57 -11.05 0.35
N CYS A 208 30.54 -11.39 -0.49
CA CYS A 208 31.00 -10.52 -1.57
C CYS A 208 30.98 -11.22 -2.93
N ASN A 209 30.53 -10.50 -3.96
CA ASN A 209 30.47 -10.94 -5.35
C ASN A 209 31.85 -11.13 -6.03
N ASN A 210 32.93 -10.72 -5.37
CA ASN A 210 34.32 -10.81 -5.83
C ASN A 210 35.16 -11.82 -5.04
N ASN A 211 34.52 -12.72 -4.28
CA ASN A 211 35.16 -13.69 -3.36
C ASN A 211 35.96 -13.06 -2.21
N ALA A 212 35.81 -11.75 -1.98
CA ALA A 212 36.42 -11.12 -0.82
C ALA A 212 35.76 -11.63 0.48
N ILE A 213 36.57 -11.74 1.52
CA ILE A 213 36.11 -12.03 2.88
C ILE A 213 35.84 -10.72 3.61
N VAL A 214 34.88 -10.75 4.52
CA VAL A 214 34.59 -9.66 5.46
C VAL A 214 34.72 -10.20 6.87
N TYR A 215 35.56 -9.60 7.71
CA TYR A 215 35.70 -10.06 9.08
C TYR A 215 34.50 -9.65 9.94
N ALA A 216 34.09 -10.52 10.85
CA ALA A 216 32.88 -10.33 11.64
C ALA A 216 33.00 -9.20 12.69
N ASP A 217 34.22 -8.89 13.12
CA ASP A 217 34.54 -7.80 14.05
C ASP A 217 34.66 -6.43 13.37
N GLU A 218 34.81 -6.41 12.05
CA GLU A 218 34.95 -5.20 11.22
C GLU A 218 33.62 -4.56 10.87
N VAL A 219 32.58 -5.39 10.78
CA VAL A 219 31.20 -4.94 10.63
C VAL A 219 30.68 -4.65 12.03
N LYS A 220 30.50 -3.37 12.33
CA LYS A 220 29.92 -2.94 13.60
C LYS A 220 28.48 -3.42 13.65
N ALA A 221 28.11 -4.03 14.78
CA ALA A 221 26.71 -4.24 15.08
C ALA A 221 26.00 -2.88 15.05
N GLN A 222 25.04 -2.73 14.14
CA GLN A 222 24.07 -1.65 14.27
C GLN A 222 23.37 -1.82 15.62
N ARG A 223 22.82 -0.73 16.17
CA ARG A 223 21.94 -0.87 17.33
C ARG A 223 20.78 -1.76 16.92
N GLU A 224 20.85 -3.03 17.30
CA GLU A 224 19.85 -4.02 16.97
C GLU A 224 18.75 -3.94 18.02
N PHE A 225 17.53 -3.71 17.55
CA PHE A 225 16.34 -3.72 18.38
C PHE A 225 15.94 -5.18 18.58
N LEU A 226 15.47 -5.52 19.79
CA LEU A 226 14.99 -6.86 20.09
C LEU A 226 13.96 -7.34 19.06
N TYR A 227 13.09 -6.42 18.62
CA TYR A 227 12.14 -6.64 17.55
C TYR A 227 11.73 -5.30 16.91
N VAL A 228 11.17 -5.41 15.70
CA VAL A 228 10.51 -4.33 14.96
C VAL A 228 9.03 -4.69 14.80
N VAL A 229 8.13 -3.74 15.05
CA VAL A 229 6.70 -3.91 14.83
C VAL A 229 6.16 -2.92 13.81
N TYR A 230 5.16 -3.35 13.05
CA TYR A 230 4.49 -2.54 12.04
C TYR A 230 3.05 -3.05 11.84
N PRO A 231 2.07 -2.22 11.43
CA PRO A 231 2.13 -0.76 11.27
C PRO A 231 2.25 0.00 12.59
N GLN A 232 2.71 1.25 12.50
CA GLN A 232 2.77 2.24 13.57
C GLN A 232 2.40 3.63 13.03
N GLY A 233 1.96 4.53 13.92
CA GLY A 233 1.50 5.86 13.54
C GLY A 233 0.18 5.86 12.77
N ASP A 234 -0.06 6.90 11.97
CA ASP A 234 -1.37 7.20 11.37
C ASP A 234 -1.42 7.00 9.84
N PHE A 235 -0.41 6.36 9.26
CA PHE A 235 -0.25 6.12 7.81
C PHE A 235 -0.61 4.69 7.38
N ALA A 236 -1.15 3.86 8.27
CA ALA A 236 -1.38 2.46 7.95
C ALA A 236 -2.46 2.31 6.87
N MET A 237 -2.19 1.55 5.82
CA MET A 237 -3.24 1.16 4.88
C MET A 237 -4.30 0.28 5.59
N PRO A 238 -5.57 0.34 5.19
CA PRO A 238 -6.60 -0.55 5.74
C PRO A 238 -6.54 -1.97 5.19
N ASP A 239 -6.09 -2.13 3.96
CA ASP A 239 -6.19 -3.36 3.18
C ASP A 239 -4.81 -3.88 2.72
N PHE A 240 -4.80 -5.13 2.25
CA PHE A 240 -3.67 -5.79 1.61
C PHE A 240 -4.15 -6.60 0.40
N HIS A 241 -3.40 -6.51 -0.70
CA HIS A 241 -3.58 -7.31 -1.92
C HIS A 241 -2.32 -7.29 -2.78
N GLY A 242 -2.22 -8.18 -3.76
CA GLY A 242 -1.30 -8.04 -4.89
C GLY A 242 0.16 -8.46 -4.67
N GLU A 243 0.49 -9.21 -3.62
CA GLU A 243 1.84 -9.74 -3.41
C GLU A 243 2.10 -11.03 -4.20
N HIS A 244 3.30 -11.15 -4.75
CA HIS A 244 3.77 -12.38 -5.38
C HIS A 244 5.14 -12.80 -4.81
N PRO A 245 5.29 -14.02 -4.26
CA PRO A 245 4.25 -15.04 -4.12
C PRO A 245 3.17 -14.64 -3.09
N ASP A 246 1.97 -15.22 -3.19
CA ASP A 246 0.82 -14.80 -2.38
C ASP A 246 0.87 -15.40 -0.95
N PRO A 247 0.96 -14.59 0.12
CA PRO A 247 0.96 -15.08 1.51
C PRO A 247 -0.41 -15.57 2.00
N MET A 248 -1.50 -15.20 1.31
CA MET A 248 -2.88 -15.51 1.68
C MET A 248 -3.66 -16.22 0.56
N PRO A 249 -3.22 -17.40 0.07
CA PRO A 249 -3.92 -18.11 -0.99
C PRO A 249 -5.39 -18.36 -0.67
N GLY A 250 -6.27 -18.04 -1.62
CA GLY A 250 -7.72 -18.16 -1.47
C GLY A 250 -8.42 -16.89 -0.98
N HIS A 251 -7.68 -15.82 -0.72
CA HIS A 251 -8.24 -14.50 -0.42
C HIS A 251 -7.81 -13.51 -1.52
N GLU A 252 -8.78 -12.81 -2.12
CA GLU A 252 -8.47 -11.77 -3.11
C GLU A 252 -7.77 -10.57 -2.46
N PHE A 253 -8.23 -10.21 -1.26
CA PHE A 253 -7.66 -9.18 -0.40
C PHE A 253 -7.92 -9.52 1.06
N THR A 254 -7.16 -8.90 1.95
CA THR A 254 -7.35 -8.98 3.41
C THR A 254 -7.20 -7.60 4.03
N GLY A 255 -7.27 -7.51 5.35
CA GLY A 255 -6.77 -6.34 6.07
C GLY A 255 -5.25 -6.28 6.00
N ASN A 256 -4.71 -5.07 6.12
CA ASN A 256 -3.29 -4.84 6.28
C ASN A 256 -2.78 -5.65 7.48
N PRO A 257 -1.80 -6.58 7.30
CA PRO A 257 -1.34 -7.39 8.38
C PRO A 257 -0.65 -6.55 9.46
N VAL A 258 -0.72 -7.00 10.70
CA VAL A 258 0.17 -6.51 11.78
C VAL A 258 1.30 -7.52 11.95
N SER A 259 2.53 -7.04 12.13
CA SER A 259 3.72 -7.89 12.08
C SER A 259 4.73 -7.53 13.16
N ILE A 260 5.49 -8.54 13.58
CA ILE A 260 6.64 -8.41 14.47
C ILE A 260 7.78 -9.28 13.94
N ALA A 261 8.97 -8.69 13.81
CA ALA A 261 10.19 -9.36 13.40
C ALA A 261 11.25 -9.17 14.48
N PHE A 262 11.70 -10.26 15.10
CA PHE A 262 12.75 -10.26 16.11
C PHE A 262 14.12 -10.20 15.47
N SER A 263 15.08 -9.63 16.18
CA SER A 263 16.49 -9.72 15.80
C SER A 263 17.02 -11.15 15.88
N GLU A 264 18.05 -11.47 15.11
CA GLU A 264 18.74 -12.76 15.23
C GLU A 264 19.38 -12.91 16.63
N SER A 265 19.81 -11.80 17.23
CA SER A 265 20.31 -11.77 18.62
C SER A 265 19.25 -12.00 19.69
N ALA A 266 17.95 -11.95 19.34
CA ALA A 266 16.86 -12.24 20.27
C ALA A 266 16.88 -13.71 20.74
N GLY A 267 17.48 -14.59 19.94
CA GLY A 267 17.46 -16.03 20.15
C GLY A 267 16.06 -16.61 19.95
N LYS A 268 15.84 -17.83 20.46
CA LYS A 268 14.59 -18.56 20.21
C LYS A 268 13.37 -17.83 20.77
N ILE A 269 12.43 -17.52 19.89
CA ILE A 269 11.11 -16.96 20.23
C ILE A 269 10.05 -18.03 20.11
N LYS A 270 9.20 -18.15 21.13
CA LYS A 270 8.01 -18.99 21.10
C LYS A 270 6.77 -18.13 21.23
N MET A 271 6.04 -17.93 20.14
CA MET A 271 4.75 -17.24 20.16
C MET A 271 3.75 -17.96 21.07
N ARG A 272 3.08 -17.19 21.93
CA ARG A 272 1.97 -17.64 22.79
C ARG A 272 0.63 -17.17 22.27
N SER A 273 0.53 -15.90 21.89
CA SER A 273 -0.66 -15.33 21.27
C SER A 273 -0.29 -14.14 20.38
N PHE A 274 -1.07 -13.92 19.34
CA PHE A 274 -1.03 -12.70 18.53
C PHE A 274 -2.46 -12.27 18.26
N LYS A 275 -2.82 -11.06 18.69
CA LYS A 275 -4.19 -10.56 18.66
C LYS A 275 -4.25 -9.11 18.18
N LEU A 276 -5.38 -8.76 17.57
CA LEU A 276 -5.67 -7.42 17.09
C LEU A 276 -7.00 -6.93 17.68
N TYR A 277 -7.04 -5.66 18.08
CA TYR A 277 -8.19 -5.04 18.73
C TYR A 277 -8.59 -3.73 18.06
N GLN A 278 -9.90 -3.49 17.95
CA GLN A 278 -10.51 -2.20 17.67
C GLN A 278 -11.18 -1.68 18.96
N GLY A 279 -10.58 -0.69 19.61
CA GLY A 279 -11.00 -0.28 20.95
C GLY A 279 -10.88 -1.43 21.96
N LYS A 280 -12.02 -1.89 22.50
CA LYS A 280 -12.10 -3.02 23.44
C LYS A 280 -12.44 -4.36 22.77
N SER A 281 -12.83 -4.34 21.49
CA SER A 281 -13.29 -5.52 20.76
C SER A 281 -12.12 -6.20 20.06
N GLU A 282 -11.99 -7.52 20.20
CA GLU A 282 -11.03 -8.33 19.46
C GLU A 282 -11.52 -8.52 18.02
N ILE A 283 -10.61 -8.39 17.04
CA ILE A 283 -10.89 -8.82 15.66
C ILE A 283 -10.64 -10.32 15.63
N GLU A 284 -11.72 -11.10 15.62
CA GLU A 284 -11.65 -12.57 15.74
C GLU A 284 -11.32 -13.27 14.42
N LYS A 285 -11.80 -12.73 13.29
CA LYS A 285 -11.57 -13.31 11.96
C LYS A 285 -10.17 -12.94 11.47
N VAL A 286 -9.18 -13.70 11.91
CA VAL A 286 -7.76 -13.48 11.60
C VAL A 286 -7.06 -14.79 11.20
N LYS A 287 -5.96 -14.67 10.48
CA LYS A 287 -4.99 -15.76 10.26
C LYS A 287 -3.61 -15.30 10.69
N VAL A 288 -2.93 -16.10 11.51
CA VAL A 288 -1.55 -15.83 11.93
C VAL A 288 -0.60 -16.67 11.09
N LEU A 289 0.37 -16.01 10.45
CA LEU A 289 1.48 -16.63 9.73
C LEU A 289 2.75 -16.65 10.59
N THR A 290 3.44 -17.77 10.51
CA THR A 290 4.73 -18.09 11.14
C THR A 290 5.58 -18.88 10.14
N ALA A 291 6.87 -19.05 10.41
CA ALA A 291 7.74 -19.90 9.57
C ALA A 291 7.15 -21.29 9.27
N SER A 292 6.46 -21.90 10.23
CA SER A 292 5.92 -23.26 10.09
C SER A 292 4.67 -23.38 9.21
N ASN A 293 3.94 -22.28 8.96
CA ASN A 293 2.68 -22.31 8.20
C ASN A 293 2.62 -21.29 7.06
N ASP A 294 3.71 -20.55 6.82
CA ASP A 294 3.87 -19.67 5.67
C ASP A 294 3.79 -20.51 4.37
N PRO A 295 2.79 -20.27 3.49
CA PRO A 295 2.62 -21.06 2.27
C PRO A 295 3.83 -21.00 1.33
N ASN A 296 4.62 -19.92 1.39
CA ASN A 296 5.76 -19.71 0.51
C ASN A 296 7.12 -19.98 1.18
N GLN A 297 7.13 -20.35 2.46
CA GLN A 297 8.34 -20.71 3.22
C GLN A 297 9.43 -19.62 3.22
N THR A 298 9.01 -18.36 3.22
CA THR A 298 9.86 -17.17 3.24
C THR A 298 10.12 -16.66 4.67
N PHE A 299 9.18 -16.88 5.60
CA PHE A 299 9.30 -16.41 6.98
C PHE A 299 10.44 -17.11 7.72
N SER A 300 11.23 -16.34 8.45
CA SER A 300 12.16 -16.89 9.45
C SER A 300 11.44 -17.26 10.75
N ASP A 301 12.10 -18.06 11.60
CA ASP A 301 11.59 -18.40 12.95
C ASP A 301 11.46 -17.17 13.88
N HIS A 302 11.95 -16.01 13.44
CA HIS A 302 11.88 -14.73 14.15
C HIS A 302 10.76 -13.81 13.61
N GLN A 303 10.01 -14.24 12.59
CA GLN A 303 8.99 -13.42 11.91
C GLN A 303 7.58 -13.96 12.15
N PHE A 304 6.67 -13.05 12.50
CA PHE A 304 5.26 -13.36 12.77
C PHE A 304 4.38 -12.26 12.18
N ALA A 305 3.25 -12.66 11.57
CA ALA A 305 2.27 -11.73 11.01
C ALA A 305 0.84 -12.20 11.32
N LEU A 306 -0.04 -11.27 11.62
CA LEU A 306 -1.47 -11.51 11.80
C LEU A 306 -2.24 -10.73 10.73
N PHE A 307 -2.95 -11.47 9.89
CA PHE A 307 -3.81 -10.98 8.81
C PHE A 307 -5.26 -10.95 9.29
N PRO A 308 -5.89 -9.77 9.40
CA PRO A 308 -7.34 -9.67 9.46
C PRO A 308 -7.95 -10.19 8.17
N LEU A 309 -8.92 -11.10 8.23
CA LEU A 309 -9.53 -11.70 7.02
C LEU A 309 -10.45 -10.73 6.26
N SER A 310 -10.67 -9.52 6.78
CA SER A 310 -11.40 -8.44 6.15
C SER A 310 -10.59 -7.15 6.29
N PRO A 311 -10.69 -6.22 5.33
CA PRO A 311 -10.07 -4.91 5.44
C PRO A 311 -10.42 -4.20 6.74
N LEU A 312 -9.47 -3.38 7.23
CA LEU A 312 -9.69 -2.51 8.37
C LEU A 312 -10.46 -1.26 7.93
N GLU A 313 -11.19 -0.64 8.84
CA GLU A 313 -11.89 0.61 8.54
C GLU A 313 -10.90 1.76 8.39
N TYR A 314 -11.16 2.73 7.51
CA TYR A 314 -10.37 3.96 7.40
C TYR A 314 -10.45 4.79 8.69
N ASP A 315 -9.45 5.66 8.92
CA ASP A 315 -9.36 6.56 10.08
C ASP A 315 -9.71 5.91 11.44
N THR A 316 -9.24 4.69 11.65
CA THR A 316 -9.60 3.88 12.80
C THR A 316 -8.35 3.43 13.56
N ALA A 317 -8.40 3.60 14.88
CA ALA A 317 -7.32 3.19 15.77
C ALA A 317 -7.43 1.71 16.13
N TYR A 318 -6.31 1.00 16.03
CA TYR A 318 -6.16 -0.41 16.35
C TYR A 318 -5.01 -0.65 17.32
N ARG A 319 -5.06 -1.77 18.02
CA ARG A 319 -4.04 -2.20 18.99
C ARG A 319 -3.69 -3.66 18.76
N ALA A 320 -2.41 -3.93 18.53
CA ALA A 320 -1.89 -5.27 18.35
C ALA A 320 -1.15 -5.72 19.61
N VAL A 321 -1.33 -6.98 19.99
CA VAL A 321 -0.73 -7.59 21.18
C VAL A 321 -0.09 -8.91 20.79
N PHE A 322 1.21 -9.04 21.05
CA PHE A 322 2.00 -10.24 20.82
C PHE A 322 2.60 -10.74 22.13
N GLU A 323 2.14 -11.89 22.59
CA GLU A 323 2.69 -12.55 23.78
C GLU A 323 3.63 -13.66 23.35
N TYR A 324 4.80 -13.73 23.97
CA TYR A 324 5.83 -14.69 23.60
C TYR A 324 6.64 -15.17 24.80
N GLU A 325 7.31 -16.30 24.64
CA GLU A 325 8.33 -16.77 25.56
C GLU A 325 9.71 -16.64 24.94
N ARG A 326 10.65 -16.11 25.72
CA ARG A 326 12.07 -15.99 25.39
C ARG A 326 12.89 -16.26 26.63
N ASN A 327 13.94 -17.08 26.52
CA ASN A 327 14.79 -17.48 27.64
C ASN A 327 14.00 -18.02 28.87
N GLY A 328 12.91 -18.75 28.62
CA GLY A 328 12.04 -19.31 29.65
C GLY A 328 11.14 -18.30 30.38
N LYS A 329 11.11 -17.03 29.95
CA LYS A 329 10.26 -15.97 30.52
C LYS A 329 9.16 -15.59 29.54
N SER A 330 7.96 -15.38 30.04
CA SER A 330 6.86 -14.80 29.26
C SER A 330 7.01 -13.28 29.19
N GLU A 331 6.96 -12.74 27.98
CA GLU A 331 7.09 -11.32 27.64
C GLU A 331 5.92 -10.91 26.73
N LYS A 332 5.69 -9.60 26.59
CA LYS A 332 4.61 -9.03 25.78
C LYS A 332 5.12 -7.82 24.99
N ALA A 333 4.86 -7.81 23.69
CA ALA A 333 4.96 -6.65 22.82
C ALA A 333 3.56 -6.13 22.52
N GLU A 334 3.36 -4.82 22.62
CA GLU A 334 2.07 -4.18 22.39
C GLU A 334 2.29 -2.83 21.70
N TRP A 335 1.54 -2.59 20.63
CA TRP A 335 1.62 -1.35 19.86
C TRP A 335 0.27 -0.96 19.29
N THR A 336 0.15 0.30 18.90
CA THR A 336 -1.05 0.90 18.32
C THR A 336 -0.74 1.58 17.01
N PHE A 337 -1.71 1.59 16.12
CA PHE A 337 -1.66 2.32 14.86
C PHE A 337 -3.04 2.83 14.50
N ARG A 338 -3.11 3.78 13.57
CA ARG A 338 -4.34 4.25 12.97
C ARG A 338 -4.25 4.06 11.46
N THR A 339 -5.32 3.52 10.88
CA THR A 339 -5.46 3.47 9.43
C THR A 339 -5.57 4.87 8.87
N LYS A 340 -4.89 5.16 7.76
CA LYS A 340 -4.94 6.47 7.11
C LYS A 340 -6.35 6.78 6.65
N LYS A 341 -6.61 8.06 6.36
CA LYS A 341 -7.77 8.46 5.57
C LYS A 341 -7.51 8.18 4.08
N PRO A 342 -8.54 8.15 3.23
CA PRO A 342 -8.35 8.19 1.79
C PRO A 342 -7.50 9.40 1.35
N ASP A 343 -6.70 9.24 0.28
CA ASP A 343 -5.83 10.29 -0.25
C ASP A 343 -6.62 11.41 -0.98
N TYR A 344 -7.93 11.23 -1.17
CA TYR A 344 -8.85 12.20 -1.79
C TYR A 344 -9.98 12.57 -0.81
N PRO A 345 -10.63 13.75 -0.97
CA PRO A 345 -11.88 14.04 -0.27
C PRO A 345 -12.85 12.88 -0.46
N TYR A 346 -13.48 12.41 0.62
CA TYR A 346 -14.17 11.13 0.58
C TYR A 346 -15.55 11.12 1.22
N PHE A 347 -16.33 10.11 0.86
CA PHE A 347 -17.62 9.79 1.45
C PHE A 347 -17.62 8.34 1.92
N ILE A 348 -18.07 8.11 3.15
CA ILE A 348 -18.44 6.78 3.65
C ILE A 348 -19.97 6.69 3.61
N VAL A 349 -20.51 5.82 2.76
CA VAL A 349 -21.94 5.73 2.44
C VAL A 349 -22.52 4.36 2.76
N LYS A 350 -23.84 4.27 2.94
CA LYS A 350 -24.58 3.01 3.11
C LYS A 350 -25.59 2.75 1.99
N GLY A 351 -26.07 3.80 1.33
CA GLY A 351 -27.16 3.77 0.37
C GLY A 351 -28.22 4.84 0.67
N GLY A 352 -28.69 5.51 -0.38
CA GLY A 352 -29.73 6.55 -0.31
C GLY A 352 -29.20 7.98 -0.09
N GLU A 353 -27.92 8.14 0.20
CA GLU A 353 -27.30 9.44 0.45
C GLU A 353 -27.25 10.33 -0.80
N LYS A 354 -27.34 11.64 -0.57
CA LYS A 354 -27.11 12.69 -1.57
C LYS A 354 -25.79 13.39 -1.27
N LEU A 355 -24.80 13.20 -2.12
CA LEU A 355 -23.42 13.62 -1.92
C LEU A 355 -23.19 14.96 -2.62
N ALA A 356 -22.73 15.97 -1.88
CA ALA A 356 -22.34 17.27 -2.40
C ALA A 356 -20.99 17.17 -3.12
N VAL A 357 -20.99 17.20 -4.46
CA VAL A 357 -19.77 17.17 -5.26
C VAL A 357 -19.56 18.50 -6.00
N GLU A 358 -18.30 18.92 -6.12
CA GLU A 358 -17.90 20.05 -6.96
C GLU A 358 -17.53 19.55 -8.37
N SER A 359 -17.95 20.30 -9.39
CA SER A 359 -17.67 19.96 -10.79
C SER A 359 -16.15 19.88 -11.05
N GLY A 360 -15.69 18.75 -11.59
CA GLY A 360 -14.28 18.49 -11.92
C GLY A 360 -13.39 18.02 -10.77
N LYS A 361 -13.88 18.04 -9.52
CA LYS A 361 -13.12 17.59 -8.35
C LYS A 361 -13.20 16.07 -8.19
N LYS A 362 -12.10 15.48 -7.70
CA LYS A 362 -12.01 14.03 -7.44
C LYS A 362 -12.54 13.72 -6.03
N TYR A 363 -13.31 12.65 -5.93
CA TYR A 363 -13.81 12.14 -4.66
C TYR A 363 -13.63 10.63 -4.57
N PHE A 364 -13.26 10.13 -3.38
CA PHE A 364 -13.32 8.71 -3.09
C PHE A 364 -14.67 8.35 -2.47
N ILE A 365 -15.35 7.35 -3.01
CA ILE A 365 -16.63 6.86 -2.48
C ILE A 365 -16.42 5.44 -1.97
N HIS A 366 -16.64 5.26 -0.68
CA HIS A 366 -16.53 3.99 0.03
C HIS A 366 -17.89 3.59 0.60
N TRP A 367 -18.34 2.37 0.33
CA TRP A 367 -19.54 1.83 0.95
C TRP A 367 -19.14 1.12 2.24
N LYS A 368 -19.69 1.59 3.36
CA LYS A 368 -19.40 1.03 4.67
C LYS A 368 -19.75 -0.46 4.70
N ASP A 369 -18.86 -1.24 5.30
CA ASP A 369 -18.99 -2.71 5.42
C ASP A 369 -19.06 -3.44 4.06
N PHE A 370 -18.70 -2.77 2.96
CA PHE A 370 -18.73 -3.32 1.61
C PHE A 370 -17.35 -3.20 0.95
N TRP A 371 -16.66 -4.33 0.89
CA TRP A 371 -15.29 -4.45 0.38
C TRP A 371 -15.25 -5.44 -0.78
N CYS A 372 -14.62 -5.05 -1.88
CA CYS A 372 -14.58 -5.83 -3.11
C CYS A 372 -13.53 -5.26 -4.08
N GLN A 373 -12.99 -6.11 -4.96
CA GLN A 373 -12.05 -5.71 -6.00
C GLN A 373 -12.53 -6.16 -7.40
N ARG A 374 -12.75 -7.46 -7.66
CA ARG A 374 -13.25 -7.99 -8.95
C ARG A 374 -14.76 -7.96 -9.15
N GLU A 375 -15.56 -8.28 -8.13
CA GLU A 375 -17.02 -8.39 -8.24
C GLU A 375 -17.72 -7.01 -8.30
N CYS A 376 -17.01 -5.94 -7.93
CA CYS A 376 -17.48 -4.57 -8.01
C CYS A 376 -17.20 -3.87 -9.33
N GLU A 377 -16.73 -4.59 -10.35
CA GLU A 377 -16.47 -3.93 -11.63
C GLU A 377 -17.72 -3.32 -12.27
N GLU A 378 -18.90 -3.79 -11.89
CA GLU A 378 -20.13 -3.29 -12.47
C GLU A 378 -20.81 -2.28 -11.55
N TYR A 379 -20.62 -1.00 -11.87
CA TYR A 379 -21.47 0.07 -11.37
C TYR A 379 -22.36 0.55 -12.51
N VAL A 380 -23.64 0.72 -12.22
CA VAL A 380 -24.58 1.35 -13.12
C VAL A 380 -24.75 2.79 -12.67
N TYR A 381 -24.61 3.72 -13.61
CA TYR A 381 -24.88 5.13 -13.34
C TYR A 381 -25.92 5.69 -14.29
N ARG A 382 -26.74 6.60 -13.77
CA ARG A 382 -27.68 7.41 -14.56
C ARG A 382 -27.33 8.87 -14.39
N GLN A 383 -27.00 9.50 -15.50
CA GLN A 383 -26.63 10.91 -15.57
C GLN A 383 -27.86 11.76 -15.88
N ARG A 384 -27.94 12.92 -15.24
CA ARG A 384 -29.02 13.88 -15.44
C ARG A 384 -28.46 15.25 -15.75
N GLY A 385 -29.14 15.97 -16.65
CA GLY A 385 -28.67 17.27 -17.12
C GLY A 385 -27.43 17.13 -17.99
N LYS A 386 -26.37 17.90 -17.70
CA LYS A 386 -25.07 17.79 -18.37
C LYS A 386 -24.03 17.02 -17.55
N ALA A 387 -24.44 16.38 -16.44
CA ALA A 387 -23.52 15.60 -15.61
C ALA A 387 -22.84 14.48 -16.41
N LYS A 388 -21.52 14.37 -16.24
CA LYS A 388 -20.69 13.28 -16.73
C LYS A 388 -19.85 12.73 -15.59
N LEU A 389 -19.93 11.41 -15.38
CA LEU A 389 -19.14 10.66 -14.43
C LEU A 389 -17.92 10.06 -15.14
N GLU A 390 -16.76 10.27 -14.56
CA GLU A 390 -15.50 9.60 -14.91
C GLU A 390 -15.06 8.77 -13.70
N VAL A 391 -14.91 7.45 -13.86
CA VAL A 391 -14.31 6.58 -12.85
C VAL A 391 -12.81 6.58 -13.10
N MET A 392 -12.06 7.24 -12.21
CA MET A 392 -10.63 7.46 -12.38
C MET A 392 -9.81 6.27 -11.88
N GLU A 393 -10.19 5.71 -10.75
CA GLU A 393 -9.47 4.62 -10.10
C GLU A 393 -10.45 3.74 -9.34
N ARG A 394 -10.23 2.43 -9.36
CA ARG A 394 -10.94 1.46 -8.53
C ARG A 394 -10.00 1.03 -7.42
N GLN A 395 -10.47 1.15 -6.18
CA GLN A 395 -9.70 0.79 -4.99
C GLN A 395 -10.50 -0.24 -4.19
N ILE A 396 -9.84 -0.97 -3.29
CA ILE A 396 -10.54 -1.96 -2.46
C ILE A 396 -11.60 -1.25 -1.61
N GLY A 397 -12.86 -1.69 -1.77
CA GLY A 397 -14.01 -1.13 -1.07
C GLY A 397 -14.51 0.22 -1.60
N GLY A 398 -14.01 0.72 -2.73
CA GLY A 398 -14.50 1.98 -3.26
C GLY A 398 -13.96 2.38 -4.63
N MET A 399 -14.21 3.63 -4.99
CA MET A 399 -13.71 4.19 -6.24
C MET A 399 -13.40 5.67 -6.12
N VAL A 400 -12.42 6.11 -6.90
CA VAL A 400 -12.16 7.53 -7.13
C VAL A 400 -12.92 7.96 -8.36
N VAL A 401 -13.83 8.91 -8.19
CA VAL A 401 -14.68 9.46 -9.25
C VAL A 401 -14.46 10.94 -9.43
N ARG A 402 -14.73 11.41 -10.64
CA ARG A 402 -14.88 12.82 -10.98
C ARG A 402 -16.22 13.02 -11.67
N VAL A 403 -16.98 14.01 -11.21
CA VAL A 403 -18.23 14.42 -11.87
C VAL A 403 -18.03 15.80 -12.48
N THR A 404 -18.40 16.00 -13.74
CA THR A 404 -18.41 17.30 -14.41
C THR A 404 -19.82 17.64 -14.87
N GLY A 405 -20.19 18.92 -14.88
CA GLY A 405 -21.53 19.36 -15.24
C GLY A 405 -21.84 20.75 -14.66
N ASP A 406 -23.09 21.18 -14.80
CA ASP A 406 -23.59 22.44 -14.25
C ASP A 406 -24.17 22.23 -12.85
N LYS A 407 -24.23 23.30 -12.04
CA LYS A 407 -24.92 23.27 -10.75
C LYS A 407 -26.38 22.82 -10.90
N GLY A 408 -26.76 21.82 -10.12
CA GLY A 408 -28.09 21.20 -10.18
C GLY A 408 -28.15 19.90 -10.99
N ASP A 409 -27.09 19.57 -11.74
CA ASP A 409 -26.95 18.28 -12.39
C ASP A 409 -26.59 17.20 -11.37
N ASP A 410 -26.90 15.93 -11.69
CA ASP A 410 -26.63 14.81 -10.80
C ASP A 410 -26.29 13.51 -11.54
N VAL A 411 -25.59 12.64 -10.81
CA VAL A 411 -25.34 11.25 -11.21
C VAL A 411 -25.84 10.34 -10.12
N ARG A 412 -26.82 9.49 -10.45
CA ARG A 412 -27.16 8.37 -9.57
C ARG A 412 -26.19 7.23 -9.84
N LEU A 413 -25.41 6.85 -8.83
CA LEU A 413 -24.45 5.75 -8.87
C LEU A 413 -24.99 4.57 -8.07
N THR A 414 -24.91 3.36 -8.64
CA THR A 414 -25.47 2.15 -8.03
C THR A 414 -24.51 0.98 -8.22
N PRO A 415 -24.04 0.33 -7.14
CA PRO A 415 -23.36 -0.95 -7.24
C PRO A 415 -24.32 -1.97 -7.89
N LYS A 416 -23.87 -2.70 -8.92
CA LYS A 416 -24.75 -3.64 -9.63
C LYS A 416 -25.29 -4.67 -8.63
N GLU A 417 -26.56 -5.04 -8.82
CA GLU A 417 -27.33 -5.98 -7.97
C GLU A 417 -27.72 -5.45 -6.58
N GLU A 418 -27.24 -4.27 -6.16
CA GLU A 418 -27.53 -3.67 -4.84
C GLU A 418 -28.20 -2.29 -4.99
N ASN A 419 -29.46 -2.30 -5.47
CA ASN A 419 -30.22 -1.08 -5.76
C ASN A 419 -30.48 -0.19 -4.52
N ASP A 420 -30.49 -0.79 -3.33
CA ASP A 420 -30.62 -0.12 -2.03
C ASP A 420 -29.36 0.65 -1.64
N LYS A 421 -28.19 0.28 -2.17
CA LYS A 421 -26.92 0.99 -1.99
C LYS A 421 -26.70 2.18 -2.93
N ALA A 422 -27.71 2.57 -3.71
CA ALA A 422 -27.61 3.66 -4.66
C ALA A 422 -27.38 5.02 -3.97
N VAL A 423 -26.42 5.81 -4.46
CA VAL A 423 -26.14 7.17 -3.99
C VAL A 423 -26.30 8.19 -5.11
N LEU A 424 -26.59 9.45 -4.76
CA LEU A 424 -26.77 10.54 -5.71
C LEU A 424 -25.62 11.54 -5.58
N LEU A 425 -24.79 11.67 -6.60
CA LEU A 425 -23.73 12.67 -6.67
C LEU A 425 -24.33 13.94 -7.27
N TYR A 426 -24.53 14.98 -6.46
CA TYR A 426 -25.20 16.23 -6.85
C TYR A 426 -24.20 17.38 -6.95
N ILE A 427 -24.16 18.05 -8.12
CA ILE A 427 -23.28 19.20 -8.35
C ILE A 427 -23.90 20.42 -7.67
N TRP A 428 -23.39 20.76 -6.47
CA TRP A 428 -24.01 21.78 -5.61
C TRP A 428 -23.44 23.19 -5.81
N GLN A 429 -22.25 23.29 -6.40
CA GLN A 429 -21.55 24.53 -6.72
C GLN A 429 -21.23 24.65 -8.20
#